data_AF-A0A7S0LD53-F1
#
_entry.id   AF-A0A7S0LD53-F1
#
_cell.length_a   1.000
_cell.length_b   1.000
_cell.length_c   1.000
_cell.angle_alpha   90.00
_cell.angle_beta   90.00
_cell.angle_gamma   90.00
#
_symmetry.space_group_name_H-M   'P 1'
#
loop_
_entity.id
_entity.type
_entity.pdbx_description
1 polymer ?
#
loop_
_entity_poly.entity_id
_entity_poly.type
_entity_poly.pdbx_seq_one_letter_code
_entity_poly.pdbx_strand_id
1 'polypeptide(L)'
;SLSTALCRSGERNMQRTWLGLLLACLAGSANAFMSPAALSARSACVQGVGAVTMTAATKPQRTNERRRAYNKMYKSKMKTLIKRVEVAVESGDYAVASPFLSDAFSAIDKNVKRNLVHKNTAARKKSQLALKVKALEPAPAPAPAPAL
;
A
#
# COMPACT_ATOMS: atom_id res chain seq x y z
N SER A 1 -2.30 -27.54 -33.79
CA SER A 1 -3.26 -26.55 -33.24
C SER A 1 -2.49 -25.44 -32.51
N LEU A 2 -1.76 -24.54 -33.17
CA LEU A 2 -2.23 -23.41 -34.00
C LEU A 2 -3.15 -22.38 -33.32
N SER A 3 -3.10 -22.20 -31.98
CA SER A 3 -3.83 -21.09 -31.32
C SER A 3 -3.03 -20.21 -30.36
N THR A 4 -1.75 -20.49 -30.09
CA THR A 4 -0.96 -19.67 -29.15
C THR A 4 0.00 -18.67 -29.80
N ALA A 5 0.11 -18.66 -31.13
CA ALA A 5 1.05 -17.79 -31.86
C ALA A 5 0.44 -16.44 -32.33
N LEU A 6 -0.89 -16.28 -32.29
CA LEU A 6 -1.55 -15.07 -32.82
C LEU A 6 -1.78 -13.96 -31.78
N CYS A 7 -1.54 -14.21 -30.50
CA CYS A 7 -1.80 -13.22 -29.44
C CYS A 7 -0.58 -12.36 -29.05
N ARG A 8 0.53 -12.46 -29.79
CA ARG A 8 1.79 -11.70 -29.52
C ARG A 8 2.16 -10.68 -30.60
N SER A 9 1.30 -10.47 -31.61
CA SER A 9 1.53 -9.47 -32.67
C SER A 9 0.84 -8.11 -32.42
N GLY A 10 -0.07 -8.01 -31.44
CA GLY A 10 -0.81 -6.77 -31.14
C GLY A 10 -0.02 -5.69 -30.38
N GLU A 11 1.04 -6.05 -29.65
CA GLU A 11 1.76 -5.12 -28.77
C GLU A 11 2.84 -4.27 -29.45
N ARG A 12 3.24 -4.60 -30.68
CA ARG A 12 4.31 -3.85 -31.38
C ARG A 12 3.81 -2.62 -32.15
N ASN A 13 2.51 -2.51 -32.41
CA ASN A 13 1.98 -1.38 -33.19
C ASN A 13 1.59 -0.16 -32.32
N MET A 14 1.47 -0.32 -31.00
CA MET A 14 1.14 0.78 -30.09
C MET A 14 2.37 1.60 -29.67
N GLN A 15 3.59 1.08 -29.88
CA GLN A 15 4.84 1.79 -29.55
C GLN A 15 5.25 2.82 -30.62
N ARG A 16 4.85 2.61 -31.90
CA ARG A 16 5.24 3.50 -33.03
C ARG A 16 4.39 4.77 -33.13
N THR A 17 3.18 4.79 -32.58
CA THR A 17 2.31 5.99 -32.56
C THR A 17 2.59 6.92 -31.39
N TRP A 18 3.12 6.41 -30.27
CA TRP A 18 3.48 7.22 -29.10
C TRP A 18 4.83 7.93 -29.23
N LEU A 19 5.80 7.34 -29.94
CA LEU A 19 7.07 8.00 -30.24
C LEU A 19 6.93 9.18 -31.21
N GLY A 20 5.91 9.17 -32.09
CA GLY A 20 5.68 10.25 -33.06
C GLY A 20 5.07 11.53 -32.46
N LEU A 21 4.23 11.41 -31.43
CA LEU A 21 3.63 12.58 -30.78
C LEU A 21 4.56 13.29 -29.80
N LEU A 22 5.62 12.62 -29.31
CA LEU A 22 6.56 13.20 -28.36
C LEU A 22 7.56 14.17 -29.03
N LEU A 23 7.71 14.12 -30.35
CA LEU A 23 8.63 14.97 -31.12
C LEU A 23 8.01 16.34 -31.53
N ALA A 24 6.70 16.53 -31.35
CA ALA A 24 5.98 17.72 -31.83
C ALA A 24 5.86 18.86 -30.79
N CYS A 25 6.40 18.70 -29.57
CA CYS A 25 6.24 19.69 -28.48
C CYS A 25 7.50 20.52 -28.20
N LEU A 26 8.55 20.40 -29.02
CA LEU A 26 9.86 21.02 -28.80
C LEU A 26 10.18 22.21 -29.73
N ALA A 27 9.16 22.87 -30.28
CA ALA A 27 9.31 24.12 -31.02
C ALA A 27 8.14 25.06 -30.71
N GLY A 28 8.29 25.89 -29.68
CA GLY A 28 7.28 26.86 -29.27
C GLY A 28 7.66 27.73 -28.08
N SER A 29 8.92 28.18 -28.01
CA SER A 29 9.41 29.14 -27.02
C SER A 29 9.50 30.54 -27.62
N ALA A 30 8.69 31.49 -27.15
CA ALA A 30 9.04 32.91 -26.96
C ALA A 30 7.80 33.71 -26.56
N ASN A 31 7.70 34.15 -25.30
CA ASN A 31 7.71 35.59 -25.06
C ASN A 31 7.96 35.97 -23.59
N ALA A 32 8.82 36.97 -23.48
CA ALA A 32 9.31 37.68 -22.31
C ALA A 32 8.17 38.28 -21.47
N PHE A 33 8.23 38.14 -20.13
CA PHE A 33 8.79 39.15 -19.22
C PHE A 33 7.97 40.45 -19.16
N MET A 34 7.05 40.54 -18.19
CA MET A 34 6.75 41.80 -17.51
C MET A 34 6.44 41.52 -16.04
N SER A 35 7.30 42.08 -15.19
CA SER A 35 7.25 42.04 -13.73
C SER A 35 6.59 43.32 -13.22
N PRO A 36 5.60 43.26 -12.32
CA PRO A 36 5.20 44.40 -11.52
C PRO A 36 5.57 44.13 -10.06
N ALA A 37 6.82 44.41 -9.69
CA ALA A 37 7.25 44.63 -8.31
C ALA A 37 6.66 45.94 -7.71
N ALA A 38 5.44 46.32 -8.09
CA ALA A 38 4.90 47.65 -7.83
C ALA A 38 3.37 47.69 -7.67
N LEU A 39 2.75 46.65 -7.11
CA LEU A 39 1.41 46.73 -6.53
C LEU A 39 1.40 46.16 -5.11
N SER A 40 1.77 47.04 -4.18
CA SER A 40 1.23 47.16 -2.82
C SER A 40 0.95 45.84 -2.07
N ALA A 41 1.81 45.36 -1.18
CA ALA A 41 2.08 45.96 0.14
C ALA A 41 0.85 46.51 0.90
N ARG A 42 -0.36 45.99 0.65
CA ARG A 42 -1.52 46.07 1.56
C ARG A 42 -2.32 44.78 1.48
N SER A 43 -1.92 43.76 2.23
CA SER A 43 -2.84 42.79 2.85
C SER A 43 -2.12 41.77 3.74
N ALA A 44 -1.12 42.22 4.49
CA ALA A 44 -0.51 41.41 5.55
C ALA A 44 -1.14 41.76 6.90
N CYS A 45 -2.48 41.70 7.01
CA CYS A 45 -3.22 41.86 8.27
C CYS A 45 -4.63 41.25 8.11
N VAL A 46 -4.71 39.92 8.11
CA VAL A 46 -5.79 39.04 8.63
C VAL A 46 -5.47 37.65 8.07
N GLN A 47 -4.53 36.96 8.72
CA GLN A 47 -4.54 35.49 8.67
C GLN A 47 -5.62 35.04 9.66
N GLY A 48 -6.87 35.34 9.33
CA GLY A 48 -8.04 34.75 9.95
C GLY A 48 -8.23 33.36 9.37
N VAL A 49 -8.38 32.36 10.24
CA VAL A 49 -8.74 30.98 9.93
C VAL A 49 -9.68 30.91 8.71
N GLY A 50 -9.14 30.49 7.57
CA GLY A 50 -9.88 30.42 6.32
C GLY A 50 -11.14 29.57 6.52
N ALA A 51 -12.30 30.13 6.18
CA ALA A 51 -13.58 29.46 6.33
C ALA A 51 -13.51 28.06 5.70
N VAL A 52 -13.75 27.04 6.53
CA VAL A 52 -13.80 25.62 6.14
C VAL A 52 -15.07 25.43 5.29
N THR A 53 -15.06 25.92 4.05
CA THR A 53 -16.20 25.75 3.14
C THR A 53 -16.28 24.29 2.73
N MET A 54 -17.48 23.71 2.78
CA MET A 54 -17.73 22.31 2.41
C MET A 54 -18.13 22.27 0.93
N THR A 55 -17.17 22.53 0.06
CA THR A 55 -17.34 22.43 -1.39
C THR A 55 -17.15 20.98 -1.85
N ALA A 56 -17.68 20.64 -3.04
CA ALA A 56 -17.58 19.29 -3.60
C ALA A 56 -16.14 18.77 -3.72
N ALA A 57 -15.15 19.67 -3.89
CA ALA A 57 -13.73 19.33 -3.97
C ALA A 57 -13.05 19.16 -2.59
N THR A 58 -13.39 20.01 -1.61
CA THR A 58 -12.72 20.01 -0.29
C THR A 58 -13.23 18.92 0.65
N LYS A 59 -14.51 18.55 0.55
CA LYS A 59 -15.14 17.49 1.37
C LYS A 59 -14.46 16.11 1.21
N PRO A 60 -14.21 15.58 -0.01
CA PRO A 60 -13.55 14.29 -0.17
C PRO A 60 -12.10 14.32 0.32
N GLN A 61 -11.37 15.43 0.15
CA GLN A 61 -9.99 15.59 0.66
C GLN A 61 -9.93 15.38 2.17
N ARG A 62 -10.76 16.11 2.94
CA ARG A 62 -10.84 15.99 4.41
C ARG A 62 -11.21 14.57 4.86
N THR A 63 -12.15 13.93 4.17
CA THR A 63 -12.58 12.55 4.48
C THR A 63 -11.46 11.56 4.20
N ASN A 64 -10.76 11.72 3.08
CA ASN A 64 -9.66 10.87 2.68
C ASN A 64 -8.45 11.01 3.62
N GLU A 65 -8.14 12.21 4.08
CA GLU A 65 -7.08 12.46 5.07
C GLU A 65 -7.37 11.75 6.39
N ARG A 66 -8.59 11.89 6.92
CA ARG A 66 -9.02 11.19 8.14
C ARG A 66 -8.91 9.67 7.98
N ARG A 67 -9.47 9.12 6.88
CA ARG A 67 -9.38 7.69 6.57
C ARG A 67 -7.93 7.23 6.40
N ARG A 68 -7.09 8.03 5.74
CA ARG A 68 -5.66 7.74 5.53
C ARG A 68 -4.93 7.65 6.88
N ALA A 69 -5.17 8.57 7.81
CA ALA A 69 -4.54 8.54 9.13
C ALA A 69 -4.89 7.26 9.91
N TYR A 70 -6.18 6.91 9.99
CA TYR A 70 -6.61 5.66 10.61
C TYR A 70 -6.02 4.43 9.92
N ASN A 71 -6.13 4.35 8.59
CA ASN A 71 -5.63 3.22 7.82
C ASN A 71 -4.11 3.05 7.96
N LYS A 72 -3.37 4.15 8.04
CA LYS A 72 -1.92 4.15 8.30
C LYS A 72 -1.61 3.52 9.65
N MET A 73 -2.35 3.88 10.71
CA MET A 73 -2.14 3.34 12.05
C MET A 73 -2.38 1.82 12.10
N TYR A 74 -3.50 1.33 11.54
CA TYR A 74 -3.80 -0.10 11.53
C TYR A 74 -2.86 -0.92 10.65
N LYS A 75 -2.50 -0.40 9.47
CA LYS A 75 -1.56 -1.07 8.55
C LYS A 75 -0.14 -1.08 9.11
N SER A 76 0.31 0.00 9.76
CA SER A 76 1.63 0.05 10.39
C SER A 76 1.72 -0.93 11.56
N LYS A 77 0.73 -0.96 12.46
CA LYS A 77 0.68 -1.94 13.57
C LYS A 77 0.81 -3.39 13.07
N MET A 78 0.04 -3.76 12.06
CA MET A 78 0.13 -5.09 11.45
C MET A 78 1.53 -5.35 10.87
N LYS A 79 2.11 -4.39 10.14
CA LYS A 79 3.47 -4.54 9.57
C LYS A 79 4.53 -4.69 10.65
N THR A 80 4.43 -3.95 11.75
CA THR A 80 5.36 -4.03 12.88
C THR A 80 5.31 -5.39 13.55
N LEU A 81 4.12 -5.94 13.79
CA LEU A 81 3.98 -7.28 14.39
C LEU A 81 4.53 -8.38 13.48
N ILE A 82 4.30 -8.29 12.17
CA ILE A 82 4.89 -9.20 11.19
C ILE A 82 6.42 -9.17 11.27
N LYS A 83 7.01 -7.97 11.29
CA LYS A 83 8.47 -7.83 11.44
C LYS A 83 9.00 -8.40 12.75
N ARG A 84 8.27 -8.27 13.85
CA ARG A 84 8.67 -8.87 15.15
C ARG A 84 8.74 -10.40 15.08
N VAL A 85 7.78 -11.03 14.38
CA VAL A 85 7.82 -12.48 14.13
C VAL A 85 9.03 -12.83 13.26
N GLU A 86 9.30 -12.06 12.20
CA GLU A 86 10.46 -12.31 11.33
C GLU A 86 11.79 -12.21 12.07
N VAL A 87 11.96 -11.21 12.93
CA VAL A 87 13.15 -11.06 13.77
C VAL A 87 13.29 -12.21 14.78
N ALA A 88 12.19 -12.66 15.39
CA ALA A 88 12.22 -13.83 16.29
C ALA A 88 12.52 -15.15 15.56
N VAL A 89 12.13 -15.24 14.27
CA VAL A 89 12.48 -16.38 13.43
C VAL A 89 13.97 -16.35 13.07
N GLU A 90 14.53 -15.18 12.81
CA GLU A 90 15.96 -15.00 12.56
C GLU A 90 16.82 -15.34 13.79
N SER A 91 16.31 -15.13 15.02
CA SER A 91 17.00 -15.54 16.25
C SER A 91 16.89 -17.04 16.56
N GLY A 92 15.94 -17.75 15.93
CA GLY A 92 15.74 -19.20 16.13
C GLY A 92 14.96 -19.58 17.39
N ASP A 93 14.37 -18.61 18.10
CA ASP A 93 13.69 -18.86 19.39
C ASP A 93 12.19 -19.15 19.21
N TYR A 94 11.83 -20.44 19.16
CA TYR A 94 10.42 -20.85 19.00
C TYR A 94 9.50 -20.35 20.13
N ALA A 95 9.99 -20.38 21.37
CA ALA A 95 9.22 -19.95 22.55
C ALA A 95 8.79 -18.48 22.47
N VAL A 96 9.61 -17.65 21.82
CA VAL A 96 9.36 -16.22 21.63
C VAL A 96 8.54 -15.97 20.36
N ALA A 97 8.71 -16.79 19.32
CA ALA A 97 7.98 -16.66 18.05
C ALA A 97 6.47 -16.96 18.18
N SER A 98 6.10 -17.96 18.98
CA SER A 98 4.70 -18.38 19.18
C SER A 98 3.75 -17.27 19.67
N PRO A 99 4.06 -16.53 20.77
CA PRO A 99 3.19 -15.44 21.21
C PRO A 99 3.09 -14.31 20.18
N PHE A 100 4.20 -13.95 19.52
CA PHE A 100 4.18 -12.92 18.48
C PHE A 100 3.38 -13.32 17.24
N LEU A 101 3.35 -14.61 16.90
CA LEU A 101 2.52 -15.14 15.83
C LEU A 101 1.03 -14.99 16.16
N SER A 102 0.62 -15.27 17.40
CA SER A 102 -0.76 -15.09 17.85
C SER A 102 -1.23 -13.63 17.79
N ASP A 103 -0.35 -12.70 18.17
CA ASP A 103 -0.59 -11.26 18.09
C ASP A 103 -0.70 -10.79 16.63
N ALA A 104 0.18 -11.29 15.77
CA ALA A 104 0.17 -10.99 14.34
C ALA A 104 -1.14 -11.44 13.68
N PHE A 105 -1.61 -12.65 13.98
CA PHE A 105 -2.90 -13.16 13.48
C PHE A 105 -4.08 -12.32 13.95
N SER A 106 -4.11 -11.99 15.24
CA SER A 106 -5.12 -11.11 15.83
C SER A 106 -5.18 -9.75 15.14
N ALA A 107 -4.02 -9.16 14.81
CA ALA A 107 -3.96 -7.88 14.11
C ALA A 107 -4.40 -7.98 12.63
N ILE A 108 -4.04 -9.08 11.94
CA ILE A 108 -4.47 -9.32 10.57
C ILE A 108 -6.00 -9.42 10.50
N ASP A 109 -6.62 -10.17 11.42
CA ASP A 109 -8.07 -10.38 11.39
C ASP A 109 -8.86 -9.13 11.77
N LYS A 110 -8.35 -8.33 12.72
CA LYS A 110 -8.90 -7.00 13.02
C LYS A 110 -8.88 -6.09 11.78
N ASN A 111 -7.85 -6.20 10.94
CA ASN A 111 -7.74 -5.44 9.70
C ASN A 111 -8.67 -5.95 8.59
N VAL A 112 -8.97 -7.25 8.54
CA VAL A 112 -9.96 -7.83 7.62
C VAL A 112 -11.37 -7.37 7.99
N LYS A 113 -11.75 -7.44 9.27
CA LYS A 113 -13.06 -6.96 9.75
C LYS A 113 -13.32 -5.49 9.39
N ARG A 114 -12.26 -4.68 9.36
CA ARG A 114 -12.31 -3.25 8.98
C ARG A 114 -12.15 -3.00 7.48
N ASN A 115 -12.12 -4.05 6.66
CA ASN A 115 -11.92 -3.99 5.20
C ASN A 115 -10.64 -3.27 4.76
N LEU A 116 -9.60 -3.23 5.61
CA LEU A 116 -8.32 -2.58 5.28
C LEU A 116 -7.40 -3.49 4.46
N VAL A 117 -7.55 -4.80 4.63
CA VAL A 117 -6.83 -5.86 3.93
C VAL A 117 -7.85 -6.87 3.43
N HIS A 118 -7.74 -7.26 2.16
CA HIS A 118 -8.64 -8.25 1.59
C HIS A 118 -8.39 -9.65 2.16
N LYS A 119 -9.44 -10.47 2.27
CA LYS A 119 -9.40 -11.81 2.85
C LYS A 119 -8.29 -12.71 2.28
N ASN A 120 -8.08 -12.68 0.96
CA ASN A 120 -7.03 -13.47 0.32
C ASN A 120 -5.62 -12.97 0.67
N THR A 121 -5.45 -11.65 0.84
CA THR A 121 -4.16 -11.09 1.26
C THR A 121 -3.87 -11.43 2.72
N ALA A 122 -4.88 -11.43 3.58
CA ALA A 122 -4.77 -11.90 4.94
C ALA A 122 -4.40 -13.39 5.01
N ALA A 123 -5.10 -14.24 4.24
CA ALA A 123 -4.82 -15.68 4.16
C ALA A 123 -3.38 -15.97 3.70
N ARG A 124 -2.91 -15.30 2.64
CA ARG A 124 -1.52 -15.43 2.18
C ARG A 124 -0.50 -15.09 3.27
N LYS A 125 -0.71 -13.98 3.99
CA LYS A 125 0.19 -13.57 5.08
C LYS A 125 0.18 -14.53 6.24
N LYS A 126 -1.00 -15.03 6.65
CA LYS A 126 -1.11 -16.04 7.71
C LYS A 126 -0.36 -17.31 7.33
N SER A 127 -0.55 -17.80 6.11
CA SER A 127 0.14 -18.98 5.60
C SER A 127 1.67 -18.79 5.60
N GLN A 128 2.16 -17.67 5.06
CA GLN A 128 3.60 -17.37 5.04
C GLN A 128 4.22 -17.35 6.44
N LEU A 129 3.58 -16.70 7.42
CA LEU A 129 4.08 -16.66 8.79
C LEU A 129 4.06 -18.04 9.46
N ALA A 130 2.99 -18.80 9.26
CA ALA A 130 2.87 -20.15 9.80
C ALA A 130 3.97 -21.07 9.24
N LEU A 131 4.27 -20.99 7.94
CA LEU A 131 5.34 -21.78 7.32
C LEU A 131 6.71 -21.44 7.90
N LYS A 132 6.99 -20.14 8.12
CA LYS A 132 8.26 -19.69 8.72
C LYS A 132 8.45 -20.21 10.15
N VAL A 133 7.41 -20.14 10.99
CA VAL A 133 7.50 -20.60 12.38
C VAL A 133 7.53 -22.12 12.48
N LYS A 134 6.75 -22.84 11.66
CA LYS A 134 6.76 -24.31 11.60
C LYS A 134 8.11 -24.89 11.19
N ALA A 135 8.93 -24.15 10.44
CA ALA A 135 10.27 -24.59 10.08
C ALA A 135 11.24 -24.63 11.28
N LEU A 136 10.94 -23.88 12.34
CA LEU A 136 11.70 -23.87 13.60
C LEU A 136 11.14 -24.85 14.65
N GLU A 137 9.86 -25.22 14.52
CA GLU A 137 9.28 -26.25 15.37
C GLU A 137 9.99 -27.59 15.11
N PRO A 138 10.47 -28.29 16.15
CA PRO A 138 10.85 -29.67 15.99
C PRO A 138 9.61 -30.45 15.54
N ALA A 139 9.78 -31.27 14.50
CA ALA A 139 8.71 -31.93 13.78
C ALA A 139 7.61 -32.41 14.74
N PRO A 140 6.34 -31.99 14.55
CA PRO A 140 5.26 -32.46 15.40
C PRO A 140 5.25 -33.97 15.31
N ALA A 141 5.47 -34.64 16.45
CA ALA A 141 5.39 -36.09 16.54
C ALA A 141 4.11 -36.53 15.80
N PRO A 142 4.20 -37.47 14.85
CA PRO A 142 3.09 -37.81 13.97
C PRO A 142 1.89 -38.16 14.85
N ALA A 143 0.87 -37.29 14.84
CA ALA A 143 -0.33 -37.52 15.62
C ALA A 143 -0.90 -38.89 15.20
N PRO A 144 -1.25 -39.75 16.17
CA PRO A 144 -1.67 -41.11 15.91
C PRO A 144 -2.83 -41.08 14.92
N ALA A 145 -2.71 -41.88 13.86
CA ALA A 145 -3.72 -42.03 12.83
C ALA A 145 -5.10 -42.16 13.48
N PRO A 146 -6.14 -41.45 12.97
CA PRO A 146 -7.49 -41.60 13.51
C PRO A 146 -7.86 -43.08 13.45
N ALA A 147 -8.06 -43.69 14.63
CA ALA A 147 -8.64 -45.01 14.72
C ALA A 147 -10.00 -44.98 14.00
N LEU A 148 -10.22 -46.02 13.19
CA LEU A 148 -11.31 -46.26 12.24
C LEU A 148 -12.69 -45.81 12.70
#